data_AF-A0A432J4W4-F1
#
_entry.id   AF-A0A432J4W4-F1
#
_cell.length_a   1.000
_cell.length_b   1.000
_cell.length_c   1.000
_cell.angle_alpha   90.00
_cell.angle_beta   90.00
_cell.angle_gamma   90.00
#
_symmetry.space_group_name_H-M   'P 1'
#
loop_
_entity.id
_entity.type
_entity.pdbx_description
1 polymer ?
#
loop_
_entity_poly.entity_id
_entity_poly.type
_entity_poly.pdbx_seq_one_letter_code
_entity_poly.pdbx_strand_id
1 'polypeptide(L)'
;MAVQARRWEALIVFIVISLMAVMMLPLHVTAKSPLAGAADSRLQQGGPTQFSFAVSADERGFAGAGYDSSDYYRGVLEAIDARGKGAFMVSPGDIDAPVDSRWTIDHVLGADYMWYPVVGNHEEETSSDIEYLRNYDYDANGAGVEPDIFNYGPSGCPETTYSFDYGNAHFVVLNEYCDRFGDNVLDGDIRDHVYNWLQADLQATTKEHIFVFGHEPAYPQPDADTGSSRHVGDSLDKYPTRRNRFWNLLKNEGVVAYVVGHTHRYSAVKIDGVWQVDAGHARGKGDTSAPSTFLIFHVNNGEVTMDVYRDVHDGVYDYDDITYHETLKYDVPTATPTPTLPAPATGTLDIRVGNGADDVEELLADGSIKTTSSDLEFGQGDGWPGGGDQTQKIGIRFQGVQIPQGATITSAYIEFETDETSTEATSVTFYGEASDDAVAFSATAYDVSNRTRTSASVAWNSIPAWDMVNEKHQSPDLSAVVQEIVNRPGWGQGHSMAFIIEGAGKRVAESYNGEAAAAPLLHVVYDSNASTATPTPVPTATTIPTEVPTLTPTSIPTATPTAPPTATPEPTATPTATATATPDPTATPTATATATP
;
A
#
# COMPACT_ATOMS: atom_id res chain seq x y z
N MET A 1 24.46 80.81 43.81
CA MET A 1 24.01 80.30 45.13
C MET A 1 23.17 79.06 44.82
N ALA A 2 23.60 77.84 45.16
CA ALA A 2 23.55 77.24 46.51
C ALA A 2 22.08 76.96 46.94
N VAL A 3 21.70 75.79 47.48
CA VAL A 3 22.44 74.54 47.74
C VAL A 3 21.44 73.39 48.02
N GLN A 4 21.80 72.13 47.71
CA GLN A 4 21.32 70.84 48.25
C GLN A 4 19.81 70.62 48.53
N ALA A 5 19.21 69.53 48.07
CA ALA A 5 19.32 68.21 48.75
C ALA A 5 18.71 67.07 47.90
N ARG A 6 19.11 65.79 48.01
CA ARG A 6 20.26 65.12 48.67
C ARG A 6 20.36 63.69 48.11
N ARG A 7 21.57 63.30 47.66
CA ARG A 7 22.34 62.09 48.08
C ARG A 7 21.83 60.67 47.69
N TRP A 8 22.69 59.71 47.31
CA TRP A 8 24.14 59.70 47.05
C TRP A 8 24.45 58.59 46.02
N GLU A 9 25.45 58.84 45.17
CA GLU A 9 26.07 57.84 44.30
C GLU A 9 27.22 57.09 44.99
N ALA A 10 27.68 56.05 44.28
CA ALA A 10 28.75 55.11 44.56
C ALA A 10 30.12 55.63 45.05
N LEU A 11 30.85 54.71 45.68
CA LEU A 11 32.31 54.54 45.63
C LEU A 11 32.55 53.01 45.69
N ILE A 12 33.06 52.31 44.66
CA ILE A 12 34.46 52.25 44.16
C ILE A 12 35.40 51.54 45.16
N VAL A 13 36.32 50.60 44.84
CA VAL A 13 36.69 49.73 43.68
C VAL A 13 37.64 48.63 44.27
N PHE A 14 38.07 47.62 43.48
CA PHE A 14 39.13 46.59 43.72
C PHE A 14 38.66 45.32 44.46
N ILE A 15 38.99 44.08 44.06
CA ILE A 15 40.11 43.50 43.26
C ILE A 15 39.61 42.12 42.69
N VAL A 16 40.05 41.45 41.62
CA VAL A 16 40.86 41.72 40.39
C VAL A 16 40.83 40.47 39.46
N ILE A 17 41.22 40.58 38.16
CA ILE A 17 41.37 39.50 37.13
C ILE A 17 40.02 38.84 36.71
N SER A 18 39.54 38.80 35.46
CA SER A 18 39.96 39.29 34.12
C SER A 18 38.73 39.14 33.14
N LEU A 19 38.71 39.42 31.83
CA LEU A 19 39.77 39.73 30.85
C LEU A 19 39.36 40.82 29.80
N MET A 20 39.29 40.49 28.50
CA MET A 20 39.26 41.39 27.31
C MET A 20 37.97 41.19 26.47
N ALA A 21 37.29 42.21 25.92
CA ALA A 21 37.67 43.27 24.94
C ALA A 21 37.83 42.71 23.50
N VAL A 22 37.45 43.35 22.38
CA VAL A 22 37.61 44.73 21.85
C VAL A 22 36.56 44.97 20.73
N MET A 23 35.67 45.97 20.80
CA MET A 23 35.69 47.30 20.11
C MET A 23 35.33 47.35 18.60
N MET A 24 34.41 48.25 18.21
CA MET A 24 34.06 48.60 16.81
C MET A 24 34.92 49.75 16.26
N LEU A 25 35.13 49.81 14.92
CA LEU A 25 34.97 50.96 13.98
C LEU A 25 35.58 50.64 12.57
N PRO A 26 35.32 51.41 11.48
CA PRO A 26 34.82 50.82 10.22
C PRO A 26 35.73 50.98 8.97
N LEU A 27 35.33 50.35 7.86
CA LEU A 27 35.78 50.70 6.50
C LEU A 27 34.64 50.55 5.47
N HIS A 28 34.66 51.35 4.39
CA HIS A 28 33.66 51.32 3.32
C HIS A 28 33.92 50.19 2.31
N VAL A 29 32.85 49.51 1.86
CA VAL A 29 32.85 48.73 0.59
C VAL A 29 31.53 48.99 -0.15
N THR A 30 31.62 49.05 -1.48
CA THR A 30 30.57 49.41 -2.44
C THR A 30 29.41 48.41 -2.49
N ALA A 31 28.21 48.91 -2.81
CA ALA A 31 27.00 48.10 -2.93
C ALA A 31 27.07 47.08 -4.08
N LYS A 32 26.69 45.83 -3.78
CA LYS A 32 25.98 44.94 -4.71
C LYS A 32 24.60 44.66 -4.11
N SER A 33 23.58 44.62 -4.97
CA SER A 33 22.18 44.47 -4.58
C SER A 33 21.95 43.22 -3.73
N PRO A 34 21.07 43.27 -2.71
CA PRO A 34 20.54 42.04 -2.14
C PRO A 34 19.70 41.36 -3.24
N LEU A 35 20.09 40.14 -3.61
CA LEU A 35 19.14 39.20 -4.18
C LEU A 35 18.02 39.05 -3.16
N ALA A 36 16.77 39.23 -3.60
CA ALA A 36 15.63 38.87 -2.79
C ALA A 36 15.74 37.36 -2.52
N GLY A 37 16.11 37.00 -1.29
CA GLY A 37 15.99 35.62 -0.84
C GLY A 37 14.52 35.24 -0.96
N ALA A 38 14.22 34.22 -1.77
CA ALA A 38 12.91 33.62 -1.77
C ALA A 38 12.62 33.20 -0.32
N ALA A 39 11.56 33.76 0.27
CA ALA A 39 11.01 33.19 1.49
C ALA A 39 10.60 31.76 1.14
N ASP A 40 11.17 30.77 1.82
CA ASP A 40 10.83 29.37 1.57
C ASP A 40 9.38 29.15 1.99
N SER A 41 8.49 29.05 1.00
CA SER A 41 7.05 28.97 1.19
C SER A 41 6.57 27.60 1.66
N ARG A 42 7.48 26.74 2.16
CA ARG A 42 7.20 25.36 2.58
C ARG A 42 7.03 25.18 4.09
N LEU A 43 7.20 26.22 4.90
CA LEU A 43 6.82 26.24 6.33
C LEU A 43 5.30 26.51 6.56
N GLN A 44 4.44 26.09 5.62
CA GLN A 44 2.98 26.28 5.68
C GLN A 44 2.17 25.03 5.29
N GLN A 45 2.58 23.88 5.81
CA GLN A 45 1.81 22.63 5.93
C GLN A 45 2.19 22.09 7.32
N GLY A 46 1.31 21.78 8.28
CA GLY A 46 -0.16 21.84 8.31
C GLY A 46 -0.76 21.41 9.66
N GLY A 47 0.01 20.74 10.55
CA GLY A 47 -0.46 20.17 11.82
C GLY A 47 0.39 20.48 13.07
N PRO A 48 0.07 19.89 14.23
CA PRO A 48 0.75 20.15 15.50
C PRO A 48 2.18 19.59 15.55
N THR A 49 3.11 20.35 16.15
CA THR A 49 4.51 19.93 16.40
C THR A 49 4.77 19.47 17.84
N GLN A 50 3.69 19.34 18.62
CA GLN A 50 3.68 18.81 19.97
C GLN A 50 2.34 18.09 20.19
N PHE A 51 2.39 16.80 20.50
CA PHE A 51 1.23 15.98 20.83
C PHE A 51 1.67 14.72 21.60
N SER A 52 0.70 13.96 22.11
CA SER A 52 0.94 12.62 22.66
C SER A 52 -0.03 11.61 22.06
N PHE A 53 0.33 10.34 22.11
CA PHE A 53 -0.54 9.22 21.75
C PHE A 53 -0.32 8.05 22.72
N ALA A 54 -1.38 7.27 22.95
CA ALA A 54 -1.35 6.11 23.83
C ALA A 54 -1.04 4.81 23.05
N VAL A 55 -0.50 3.81 23.74
CA VAL A 55 -0.37 2.44 23.23
C VAL A 55 -0.81 1.45 24.29
N SER A 56 -1.69 0.52 23.92
CA SER A 56 -2.09 -0.64 24.71
C SER A 56 -2.31 -1.83 23.77
N ALA A 57 -1.76 -2.99 24.12
CA ALA A 57 -1.79 -4.20 23.28
C ALA A 57 -2.34 -5.39 24.06
N ASP A 58 -2.64 -6.47 23.34
CA ASP A 58 -2.92 -7.77 23.91
C ASP A 58 -4.07 -7.76 24.95
N GLU A 59 -5.09 -6.91 24.84
CA GLU A 59 -6.23 -6.93 25.78
C GLU A 59 -7.08 -8.22 25.67
N ARG A 60 -7.17 -8.83 24.48
CA ARG A 60 -8.03 -9.98 24.17
C ARG A 60 -9.49 -9.78 24.62
N GLY A 61 -10.21 -10.88 24.75
CA GLY A 61 -11.50 -10.98 25.43
C GLY A 61 -11.51 -10.63 26.94
N PHE A 62 -10.68 -9.70 27.42
CA PHE A 62 -10.84 -8.96 28.67
C PHE A 62 -11.35 -7.52 28.44
N ALA A 63 -11.73 -7.19 27.20
CA ALA A 63 -12.51 -6.02 26.83
C ALA A 63 -14.03 -6.31 26.82
N GLY A 64 -14.81 -5.27 26.50
CA GLY A 64 -16.24 -5.37 26.23
C GLY A 64 -17.14 -5.43 27.47
N ALA A 65 -18.45 -5.46 27.23
CA ALA A 65 -19.47 -5.40 28.30
C ALA A 65 -19.41 -6.61 29.27
N GLY A 66 -18.75 -7.71 28.89
CA GLY A 66 -18.52 -8.86 29.77
C GLY A 66 -17.47 -8.62 30.86
N TYR A 67 -16.56 -7.67 30.64
CA TYR A 67 -15.43 -7.31 31.52
C TYR A 67 -15.42 -5.81 31.86
N ASP A 68 -16.59 -5.17 31.86
CA ASP A 68 -16.81 -3.76 32.21
C ASP A 68 -16.56 -3.50 33.71
N SER A 69 -15.28 -3.50 34.09
CA SER A 69 -14.76 -3.20 35.43
C SER A 69 -13.35 -2.64 35.31
N SER A 70 -12.99 -1.74 36.22
CA SER A 70 -11.62 -1.25 36.36
C SER A 70 -10.60 -2.35 36.65
N ASP A 71 -11.02 -3.58 36.99
CA ASP A 71 -10.13 -4.75 37.16
C ASP A 71 -9.51 -5.30 35.84
N TYR A 72 -10.00 -4.87 34.67
CA TYR A 72 -9.63 -5.38 33.34
C TYR A 72 -9.26 -4.24 32.37
N TYR A 73 -9.40 -4.43 31.05
CA TYR A 73 -8.99 -3.46 30.03
C TYR A 73 -9.54 -2.05 30.25
N ARG A 74 -10.79 -1.94 30.72
CA ARG A 74 -11.40 -0.66 31.12
C ARG A 74 -10.53 0.12 32.11
N GLY A 75 -9.89 -0.52 33.08
CA GLY A 75 -9.03 0.16 34.05
C GLY A 75 -7.75 0.73 33.43
N VAL A 76 -7.22 0.07 32.38
CA VAL A 76 -6.13 0.60 31.54
C VAL A 76 -6.58 1.92 30.88
N LEU A 77 -7.77 1.92 30.27
CA LEU A 77 -8.32 3.11 29.61
C LEU A 77 -8.65 4.24 30.60
N GLU A 78 -9.17 3.92 31.79
CA GLU A 78 -9.41 4.90 32.86
C GLU A 78 -8.08 5.52 33.33
N ALA A 79 -7.00 4.73 33.42
CA ALA A 79 -5.66 5.20 33.76
C ALA A 79 -5.04 6.07 32.65
N ILE A 80 -5.30 5.76 31.38
CA ILE A 80 -4.93 6.55 30.20
C ILE A 80 -5.65 7.91 30.20
N ASP A 81 -6.98 7.96 30.37
CA ASP A 81 -7.74 9.22 30.39
C ASP A 81 -7.27 10.14 31.53
N ALA A 82 -7.07 9.57 32.72
CA ALA A 82 -6.59 10.29 33.91
C ALA A 82 -5.19 10.94 33.73
N ARG A 83 -4.36 10.41 32.83
CA ARG A 83 -3.00 10.92 32.52
C ARG A 83 -2.96 11.81 31.27
N GLY A 84 -4.09 11.99 30.61
CA GLY A 84 -4.20 12.67 29.32
C GLY A 84 -3.98 11.69 28.18
N LYS A 85 -5.08 11.10 27.70
CA LYS A 85 -5.11 10.05 26.68
C LYS A 85 -4.32 10.32 25.38
N GLY A 86 -4.08 11.59 25.06
CA GLY A 86 -3.42 12.01 23.83
C GLY A 86 -4.42 12.28 22.71
N ALA A 87 -3.89 12.32 21.49
CA ALA A 87 -4.67 12.54 20.26
C ALA A 87 -5.41 11.28 19.78
N PHE A 88 -4.74 10.14 19.89
CA PHE A 88 -5.21 8.83 19.45
C PHE A 88 -4.50 7.72 20.23
N MET A 89 -4.98 6.47 20.06
CA MET A 89 -4.33 5.28 20.57
C MET A 89 -4.02 4.29 19.45
N VAL A 90 -2.86 3.62 19.52
CA VAL A 90 -2.52 2.50 18.62
C VAL A 90 -2.50 1.20 19.44
N SER A 91 -3.04 0.11 18.89
CA SER A 91 -3.10 -1.18 19.58
C SER A 91 -2.38 -2.28 18.80
N PRO A 92 -1.13 -2.64 19.18
CA PRO A 92 -0.28 -3.71 18.60
C PRO A 92 -0.82 -5.16 18.59
N GLY A 93 -2.06 -5.38 18.16
CA GLY A 93 -2.67 -6.70 17.95
C GLY A 93 -3.14 -7.40 19.23
N ASP A 94 -3.76 -8.56 19.04
CA ASP A 94 -4.40 -9.38 20.08
C ASP A 94 -5.52 -8.61 20.81
N ILE A 95 -6.39 -8.01 19.99
CA ILE A 95 -7.53 -7.16 20.37
C ILE A 95 -8.89 -7.88 20.26
N ASP A 96 -8.90 -9.22 20.14
CA ASP A 96 -10.10 -10.01 19.88
C ASP A 96 -11.21 -9.91 20.97
N ALA A 97 -12.49 -9.80 20.63
CA ALA A 97 -12.99 -9.31 19.36
C ALA A 97 -12.81 -7.78 19.30
N PRO A 98 -12.35 -7.19 18.18
CA PRO A 98 -12.05 -5.76 18.09
C PRO A 98 -13.27 -4.85 18.36
N VAL A 99 -14.49 -5.38 18.19
CA VAL A 99 -15.74 -4.73 18.57
C VAL A 99 -15.88 -4.50 20.09
N ASP A 100 -15.36 -5.41 20.91
CA ASP A 100 -15.37 -5.31 22.37
C ASP A 100 -14.29 -4.32 22.87
N SER A 101 -13.10 -4.29 22.23
CA SER A 101 -12.13 -3.21 22.46
C SER A 101 -12.72 -1.84 22.10
N ARG A 102 -13.28 -1.68 20.90
CA ARG A 102 -13.94 -0.43 20.48
C ARG A 102 -15.06 -0.01 21.43
N TRP A 103 -15.91 -0.94 21.88
CA TRP A 103 -16.97 -0.66 22.85
C TRP A 103 -16.41 -0.09 24.16
N THR A 104 -15.30 -0.63 24.64
CA THR A 104 -14.65 -0.17 25.89
C THR A 104 -14.02 1.21 25.70
N ILE A 105 -13.40 1.46 24.55
CA ILE A 105 -12.83 2.75 24.15
C ILE A 105 -13.94 3.81 24.04
N ASP A 106 -15.07 3.51 23.40
CA ASP A 106 -16.23 4.40 23.32
C ASP A 106 -16.78 4.76 24.70
N HIS A 107 -16.81 3.79 25.61
CA HIS A 107 -17.35 3.95 26.95
C HIS A 107 -16.46 4.83 27.86
N VAL A 108 -15.14 4.70 27.74
CA VAL A 108 -14.17 5.35 28.65
C VAL A 108 -13.53 6.59 28.03
N LEU A 109 -12.99 6.49 26.80
CA LEU A 109 -12.28 7.57 26.12
C LEU A 109 -13.20 8.43 25.25
N GLY A 110 -14.35 7.89 24.84
CA GLY A 110 -15.40 8.55 24.05
C GLY A 110 -15.47 8.05 22.61
N ALA A 111 -16.66 8.07 22.02
CA ALA A 111 -16.91 7.54 20.67
C ALA A 111 -16.06 8.22 19.58
N ASP A 112 -15.84 9.54 19.69
CA ASP A 112 -15.01 10.31 18.76
C ASP A 112 -13.50 10.12 18.99
N TYR A 113 -13.08 9.27 19.94
CA TYR A 113 -11.66 9.02 20.20
C TYR A 113 -11.06 8.09 19.14
N MET A 114 -10.00 8.57 18.50
CA MET A 114 -9.33 7.92 17.38
C MET A 114 -8.49 6.73 17.87
N TRP A 115 -8.68 5.58 17.23
CA TRP A 115 -8.04 4.31 17.58
C TRP A 115 -7.59 3.60 16.31
N TYR A 116 -6.33 3.17 16.30
CA TYR A 116 -5.65 2.50 15.21
C TYR A 116 -5.30 1.06 15.64
N PRO A 117 -6.16 0.08 15.35
CA PRO A 117 -5.87 -1.32 15.58
C PRO A 117 -4.80 -1.85 14.61
N VAL A 118 -3.87 -2.63 15.14
CA VAL A 118 -2.94 -3.50 14.40
C VAL A 118 -3.49 -4.93 14.46
N VAL A 119 -3.18 -5.77 13.48
CA VAL A 119 -3.59 -7.18 13.45
C VAL A 119 -2.60 -8.05 14.22
N GLY A 120 -3.09 -8.83 15.20
CA GLY A 120 -2.35 -9.89 15.88
C GLY A 120 -2.76 -11.29 15.43
N ASN A 121 -2.03 -12.31 15.90
CA ASN A 121 -2.20 -13.69 15.41
C ASN A 121 -3.58 -14.29 15.69
N HIS A 122 -4.33 -13.74 16.66
CA HIS A 122 -5.64 -14.24 17.05
C HIS A 122 -6.81 -13.56 16.33
N GLU A 123 -6.65 -12.33 15.84
CA GLU A 123 -7.65 -11.75 14.92
C GLU A 123 -7.78 -12.64 13.68
N GLU A 124 -6.68 -13.27 13.26
CA GLU A 124 -6.64 -14.23 12.15
C GLU A 124 -7.29 -15.59 12.42
N GLU A 125 -7.45 -15.97 13.69
CA GLU A 125 -8.20 -17.18 14.05
C GLU A 125 -9.71 -17.01 13.82
N THR A 126 -10.19 -15.76 13.72
CA THR A 126 -11.62 -15.41 13.73
C THR A 126 -11.99 -14.50 12.56
N SER A 127 -12.59 -15.06 11.51
CA SER A 127 -12.87 -14.31 10.26
C SER A 127 -13.77 -13.07 10.42
N SER A 128 -14.59 -12.99 11.47
CA SER A 128 -15.38 -11.78 11.77
C SER A 128 -14.54 -10.60 12.24
N ASP A 129 -13.36 -10.86 12.78
CA ASP A 129 -12.52 -9.85 13.42
C ASP A 129 -11.69 -9.14 12.34
N ILE A 130 -11.15 -9.92 11.39
CA ILE A 130 -10.62 -9.38 10.13
C ILE A 130 -11.71 -8.69 9.29
N GLU A 131 -12.94 -9.23 9.22
CA GLU A 131 -14.06 -8.54 8.56
C GLU A 131 -14.40 -7.22 9.25
N TYR A 132 -14.35 -7.14 10.58
CA TYR A 132 -14.53 -5.90 11.32
C TYR A 132 -13.43 -4.89 10.96
N LEU A 133 -12.15 -5.30 10.99
CA LEU A 133 -11.02 -4.42 10.72
C LEU A 133 -11.03 -3.89 9.27
N ARG A 134 -11.34 -4.71 8.26
CA ARG A 134 -11.52 -4.22 6.88
C ARG A 134 -12.61 -3.17 6.70
N ASN A 135 -13.63 -3.18 7.57
CA ASN A 135 -14.77 -2.25 7.52
C ASN A 135 -14.66 -1.10 8.54
N TYR A 136 -13.54 -1.02 9.27
CA TYR A 136 -13.31 0.03 10.26
C TYR A 136 -12.99 1.37 9.57
N ASP A 137 -13.51 2.46 10.12
CA ASP A 137 -13.31 3.81 9.55
C ASP A 137 -12.02 4.43 10.11
N TYR A 138 -10.91 4.18 9.40
CA TYR A 138 -9.58 4.70 9.76
C TYR A 138 -9.34 6.15 9.34
N ASP A 139 -10.19 6.71 8.47
CA ASP A 139 -10.06 8.06 7.86
C ASP A 139 -11.35 8.86 8.11
N ALA A 140 -11.68 8.99 9.40
CA ALA A 140 -12.93 9.62 9.85
C ALA A 140 -13.00 11.13 9.54
N ASN A 141 -11.88 11.77 9.19
CA ASN A 141 -11.82 13.17 8.76
C ASN A 141 -11.92 13.34 7.23
N GLY A 142 -11.54 12.31 6.47
CA GLY A 142 -11.74 12.17 5.03
C GLY A 142 -10.48 12.42 4.20
N ALA A 143 -10.30 11.58 3.18
CA ALA A 143 -9.10 11.47 2.34
C ALA A 143 -8.30 12.77 2.11
N GLY A 144 -7.09 12.81 2.71
CA GLY A 144 -6.13 13.89 2.55
C GLY A 144 -6.42 15.15 3.40
N VAL A 145 -7.29 15.04 4.40
CA VAL A 145 -7.57 16.09 5.38
C VAL A 145 -6.73 15.83 6.64
N GLU A 146 -5.94 16.81 7.06
CA GLU A 146 -5.26 16.76 8.37
C GLU A 146 -6.32 16.70 9.50
N PRO A 147 -6.10 15.87 10.55
CA PRO A 147 -4.78 15.48 11.04
C PRO A 147 -4.31 14.05 10.67
N ASP A 148 -4.96 13.36 9.72
CA ASP A 148 -4.71 11.97 9.32
C ASP A 148 -4.66 11.82 7.79
N ILE A 149 -3.51 12.14 7.18
CA ILE A 149 -3.29 11.84 5.76
C ILE A 149 -3.02 10.33 5.63
N PHE A 150 -4.08 9.57 5.36
CA PHE A 150 -4.08 8.11 5.33
C PHE A 150 -3.62 7.52 4.00
N ASN A 151 -2.80 6.46 4.05
CA ASN A 151 -2.39 5.65 2.90
C ASN A 151 -2.69 4.17 3.17
N TYR A 152 -3.47 3.56 2.28
CA TYR A 152 -3.78 2.13 2.35
C TYR A 152 -2.57 1.24 2.00
N GLY A 153 -2.58 0.03 2.55
CA GLY A 153 -1.56 -1.00 2.39
C GLY A 153 -1.47 -1.61 0.99
N PRO A 154 -0.64 -2.66 0.83
CA PRO A 154 -0.50 -3.37 -0.43
C PRO A 154 -1.71 -4.25 -0.75
N SER A 155 -1.82 -4.63 -2.02
CA SER A 155 -2.93 -5.46 -2.53
C SER A 155 -3.03 -6.81 -1.81
N GLY A 156 -4.17 -7.09 -1.19
CA GLY A 156 -4.39 -8.29 -0.36
C GLY A 156 -4.68 -7.94 1.09
N CYS A 157 -4.11 -6.85 1.59
CA CYS A 157 -4.37 -6.32 2.94
C CYS A 157 -4.46 -4.77 3.03
N PRO A 158 -5.08 -4.06 2.06
CA PRO A 158 -4.97 -2.60 2.00
C PRO A 158 -5.60 -1.88 3.20
N GLU A 159 -6.60 -2.46 3.86
CA GLU A 159 -7.24 -1.89 5.06
C GLU A 159 -6.59 -2.34 6.38
N THR A 160 -5.79 -3.42 6.40
CA THR A 160 -5.18 -3.97 7.62
C THR A 160 -3.68 -3.72 7.75
N THR A 161 -3.02 -3.36 6.64
CA THR A 161 -1.73 -2.65 6.63
C THR A 161 -2.00 -1.24 6.13
N TYR A 162 -1.45 -0.21 6.76
CA TYR A 162 -1.69 1.19 6.36
C TYR A 162 -0.67 2.14 6.99
N SER A 163 -0.58 3.37 6.49
CA SER A 163 0.15 4.46 7.15
C SER A 163 -0.70 5.71 7.29
N PHE A 164 -0.36 6.56 8.25
CA PHE A 164 -0.96 7.87 8.39
C PHE A 164 0.06 8.89 8.93
N ASP A 165 -0.06 10.12 8.47
CA ASP A 165 0.66 11.25 9.03
C ASP A 165 -0.17 11.89 10.15
N TYR A 166 0.47 12.25 11.28
CA TYR A 166 -0.13 13.13 12.30
C TYR A 166 0.90 14.18 12.74
N GLY A 167 0.64 15.45 12.45
CA GLY A 167 1.52 16.55 12.85
C GLY A 167 2.90 16.48 12.19
N ASN A 168 3.97 16.47 12.99
CA ASN A 168 5.36 16.28 12.51
C ASN A 168 5.81 14.80 12.46
N ALA A 169 4.92 13.83 12.64
CA ALA A 169 5.26 12.41 12.63
C ALA A 169 4.46 11.60 11.59
N HIS A 170 5.02 10.45 11.24
CA HIS A 170 4.48 9.44 10.33
C HIS A 170 4.37 8.10 11.08
N PHE A 171 3.26 7.41 10.88
CA PHE A 171 2.87 6.20 11.61
C PHE A 171 2.55 5.11 10.61
N VAL A 172 3.17 3.94 10.75
CA VAL A 172 2.94 2.79 9.88
C VAL A 172 2.40 1.62 10.70
N VAL A 173 1.28 1.06 10.31
CA VAL A 173 0.67 -0.14 10.90
C VAL A 173 0.82 -1.30 9.93
N LEU A 174 1.49 -2.37 10.38
CA LEU A 174 1.76 -3.55 9.58
C LEU A 174 0.89 -4.73 10.02
N ASN A 175 0.23 -5.36 9.07
CA ASN A 175 -0.27 -6.72 9.24
C ASN A 175 0.84 -7.72 8.82
N GLU A 176 1.46 -8.38 9.80
CA GLU A 176 2.49 -9.41 9.59
C GLU A 176 1.93 -10.75 9.07
N TYR A 177 0.61 -10.90 9.13
CA TYR A 177 -0.18 -12.00 8.58
C TYR A 177 -0.64 -11.72 7.13
N CYS A 178 -0.21 -10.61 6.54
CA CYS A 178 -0.48 -10.30 5.14
C CYS A 178 0.48 -11.00 4.15
N ASP A 179 -0.09 -11.46 3.02
CA ASP A 179 0.63 -11.75 1.79
C ASP A 179 -0.17 -11.29 0.54
N ARG A 180 0.35 -11.59 -0.66
CA ARG A 180 -0.26 -11.17 -1.94
C ARG A 180 -1.66 -11.76 -2.22
N PHE A 181 -2.13 -12.72 -1.42
CA PHE A 181 -3.40 -13.41 -1.61
C PHE A 181 -4.46 -12.97 -0.60
N GLY A 182 -4.06 -12.34 0.50
CA GLY A 182 -4.94 -11.90 1.57
C GLY A 182 -4.17 -11.36 2.77
N ASP A 183 -4.92 -10.81 3.70
CA ASP A 183 -4.48 -10.33 5.00
C ASP A 183 -4.29 -11.44 6.04
N ASN A 184 -4.70 -12.69 5.73
CA ASN A 184 -5.00 -13.70 6.75
C ASN A 184 -4.18 -15.00 6.72
N VAL A 185 -2.85 -14.92 6.55
CA VAL A 185 -1.97 -16.09 6.66
C VAL A 185 -1.47 -16.30 8.10
N LEU A 186 -1.72 -17.48 8.67
CA LEU A 186 -1.49 -17.88 10.08
C LEU A 186 0.01 -17.96 10.54
N ASP A 187 0.90 -17.20 9.91
CA ASP A 187 2.35 -17.23 10.14
C ASP A 187 2.88 -15.80 10.01
N GLY A 188 3.23 -15.15 11.12
CA GLY A 188 3.74 -13.78 11.11
C GLY A 188 5.10 -13.70 10.42
N ASP A 189 5.22 -12.81 9.43
CA ASP A 189 6.46 -12.64 8.67
C ASP A 189 6.47 -11.35 7.84
N ILE A 190 7.61 -10.64 7.85
CA ILE A 190 7.85 -9.50 6.95
C ILE A 190 8.25 -10.02 5.56
N ARG A 191 7.25 -10.58 4.86
CA ARG A 191 7.33 -11.07 3.48
C ARG A 191 7.70 -9.95 2.51
N ASP A 192 8.21 -10.30 1.34
CA ASP A 192 8.56 -9.34 0.27
C ASP A 192 7.40 -8.40 -0.08
N HIS A 193 6.16 -8.90 0.01
CA HIS A 193 4.95 -8.14 -0.23
C HIS A 193 4.78 -6.93 0.71
N VAL A 194 4.72 -7.18 2.04
CA VAL A 194 4.62 -6.14 3.07
C VAL A 194 5.89 -5.30 3.13
N TYR A 195 7.07 -5.92 3.01
CA TYR A 195 8.36 -5.24 3.02
C TYR A 195 8.51 -4.20 1.92
N ASN A 196 8.10 -4.52 0.68
CA ASN A 196 8.25 -3.61 -0.45
C ASN A 196 7.33 -2.38 -0.32
N TRP A 197 6.12 -2.58 0.22
CA TRP A 197 5.20 -1.47 0.51
C TRP A 197 5.75 -0.57 1.63
N LEU A 198 6.17 -1.15 2.76
CA LEU A 198 6.79 -0.42 3.87
C LEU A 198 8.02 0.36 3.38
N GLN A 199 8.85 -0.22 2.53
CA GLN A 199 10.00 0.48 1.96
C GLN A 199 9.58 1.70 1.14
N ALA A 200 8.55 1.59 0.30
CA ALA A 200 8.06 2.70 -0.51
C ALA A 200 7.43 3.82 0.34
N ASP A 201 6.65 3.45 1.36
CA ASP A 201 5.99 4.35 2.31
C ASP A 201 7.01 5.15 3.15
N LEU A 202 7.95 4.46 3.78
CA LEU A 202 9.06 5.09 4.54
C LEU A 202 9.95 6.00 3.66
N GLN A 203 10.11 5.70 2.38
CA GLN A 203 10.89 6.52 1.45
C GLN A 203 10.10 7.70 0.86
N ALA A 204 8.76 7.68 0.96
CA ALA A 204 7.89 8.76 0.53
C ALA A 204 7.66 9.81 1.63
N THR A 205 7.69 9.41 2.91
CA THR A 205 7.45 10.35 4.01
C THR A 205 8.56 11.40 4.14
N THR A 206 8.17 12.59 4.61
CA THR A 206 9.07 13.71 4.91
C THR A 206 8.91 14.23 6.34
N LYS A 207 8.19 13.48 7.18
CA LYS A 207 7.97 13.79 8.58
C LYS A 207 9.26 13.60 9.39
N GLU A 208 9.31 14.25 10.56
CA GLU A 208 10.50 14.29 11.41
C GLU A 208 10.68 12.98 12.22
N HIS A 209 9.55 12.43 12.67
CA HIS A 209 9.51 11.23 13.50
C HIS A 209 8.75 10.14 12.78
N ILE A 210 9.27 8.91 12.82
CA ILE A 210 8.64 7.77 12.17
C ILE A 210 8.47 6.65 13.18
N PHE A 211 7.25 6.13 13.30
CA PHE A 211 6.90 5.00 14.15
C PHE A 211 6.35 3.88 13.27
N VAL A 212 6.80 2.65 13.51
CA VAL A 212 6.26 1.46 12.85
C VAL A 212 5.66 0.55 13.90
N PHE A 213 4.48 0.00 13.63
CA PHE A 213 3.74 -0.88 14.51
C PHE A 213 3.54 -2.23 13.83
N GLY A 214 3.70 -3.29 14.60
CA GLY A 214 3.42 -4.67 14.22
C GLY A 214 2.87 -5.42 15.42
N HIS A 215 2.80 -6.75 15.35
CA HIS A 215 2.38 -7.56 16.50
C HIS A 215 3.55 -8.38 17.05
N GLU A 216 4.27 -9.11 16.19
CA GLU A 216 5.36 -10.00 16.58
C GLU A 216 6.72 -9.26 16.65
N PRO A 217 7.48 -9.36 17.76
CA PRO A 217 8.78 -8.73 17.87
C PRO A 217 9.82 -9.28 16.87
N ALA A 218 10.62 -8.37 16.31
CA ALA A 218 11.80 -8.70 15.51
C ALA A 218 12.88 -9.43 16.37
N TYR A 219 12.98 -9.05 17.64
CA TYR A 219 13.89 -9.60 18.63
C TYR A 219 13.15 -9.77 19.97
N PRO A 220 12.45 -10.89 20.20
CA PRO A 220 11.75 -11.15 21.46
C PRO A 220 12.65 -10.92 22.69
N GLN A 221 12.17 -10.17 23.68
CA GLN A 221 12.92 -9.83 24.90
C GLN A 221 12.28 -10.45 26.15
N PRO A 222 13.03 -10.61 27.25
CA PRO A 222 12.43 -10.77 28.58
C PRO A 222 11.73 -9.48 29.02
N ASP A 223 10.63 -9.64 29.78
CA ASP A 223 9.97 -8.52 30.46
C ASP A 223 10.91 -7.83 31.47
N ALA A 224 10.85 -6.49 31.50
CA ALA A 224 11.79 -5.66 32.26
C ALA A 224 11.78 -5.90 33.78
N ASP A 225 10.64 -6.30 34.35
CA ASP A 225 10.42 -6.39 35.80
C ASP A 225 10.57 -7.85 36.28
N THR A 226 9.93 -8.77 35.56
CA THR A 226 9.86 -10.21 35.90
C THR A 226 11.01 -11.01 35.32
N GLY A 227 11.70 -10.49 34.30
CA GLY A 227 12.72 -11.21 33.54
C GLY A 227 12.19 -12.39 32.73
N SER A 228 10.87 -12.53 32.57
CA SER A 228 10.26 -13.67 31.88
C SER A 228 10.18 -13.44 30.37
N SER A 229 10.62 -14.42 29.59
CA SER A 229 10.57 -14.38 28.12
C SER A 229 9.42 -15.23 27.58
N ARG A 230 8.83 -14.78 26.47
CA ARG A 230 7.87 -15.54 25.64
C ARG A 230 8.19 -15.35 24.17
N HIS A 231 7.66 -16.26 23.36
CA HIS A 231 7.74 -16.27 21.89
C HIS A 231 9.15 -16.04 21.33
N VAL A 232 10.12 -16.84 21.82
CA VAL A 232 11.51 -16.80 21.34
C VAL A 232 11.71 -17.90 20.30
N GLY A 233 11.97 -17.52 19.05
CA GLY A 233 12.20 -18.43 17.92
C GLY A 233 10.96 -18.82 17.13
N ASP A 234 9.79 -18.29 17.47
CA ASP A 234 8.50 -18.48 16.79
C ASP A 234 7.83 -17.17 16.31
N SER A 235 8.25 -15.99 16.81
CA SER A 235 7.99 -14.67 16.20
C SER A 235 8.85 -14.42 14.95
N LEU A 236 8.94 -13.17 14.46
CA LEU A 236 9.81 -12.79 13.32
C LEU A 236 11.27 -13.25 13.42
N ASP A 237 11.81 -13.52 14.61
CA ASP A 237 13.17 -14.06 14.79
C ASP A 237 13.36 -15.49 14.26
N LYS A 238 12.25 -16.24 14.05
CA LYS A 238 12.13 -17.46 13.24
C LYS A 238 12.63 -17.28 11.80
N TYR A 239 12.54 -16.07 11.25
CA TYR A 239 12.89 -15.73 9.87
C TYR A 239 14.08 -14.75 9.79
N PRO A 240 15.28 -15.13 10.29
CA PRO A 240 16.38 -14.20 10.55
C PRO A 240 16.83 -13.43 9.30
N THR A 241 16.75 -14.00 8.10
CA THR A 241 17.09 -13.27 6.85
C THR A 241 16.12 -12.13 6.56
N ARG A 242 14.80 -12.37 6.67
CA ARG A 242 13.76 -11.35 6.42
C ARG A 242 13.68 -10.34 7.56
N ARG A 243 13.73 -10.81 8.81
CA ARG A 243 13.83 -9.94 9.99
C ARG A 243 15.05 -9.03 9.96
N ASN A 244 16.22 -9.53 9.55
CA ASN A 244 17.40 -8.66 9.39
C ASN A 244 17.22 -7.67 8.23
N ARG A 245 16.54 -8.04 7.14
CA ARG A 245 16.24 -7.10 6.04
C ARG A 245 15.32 -5.97 6.52
N PHE A 246 14.24 -6.33 7.21
CA PHE A 246 13.30 -5.41 7.86
C PHE A 246 14.00 -4.47 8.84
N TRP A 247 14.79 -5.01 9.79
CA TRP A 247 15.49 -4.18 10.78
C TRP A 247 16.48 -3.19 10.14
N ASN A 248 17.18 -3.60 9.08
CA ASN A 248 18.05 -2.71 8.32
C ASN A 248 17.28 -1.60 7.58
N LEU A 249 16.09 -1.88 7.06
CA LEU A 249 15.22 -0.85 6.47
C LEU A 249 14.82 0.18 7.54
N LEU A 250 14.24 -0.25 8.67
CA LEU A 250 13.84 0.65 9.76
C LEU A 250 15.00 1.56 10.20
N LYS A 251 16.20 0.99 10.33
CA LYS A 251 17.42 1.71 10.67
C LYS A 251 17.83 2.73 9.61
N ASN A 252 17.78 2.37 8.34
CA ASN A 252 18.25 3.22 7.24
C ASN A 252 17.30 4.41 7.02
N GLU A 253 16.00 4.20 7.16
CA GLU A 253 14.97 5.24 7.01
C GLU A 253 14.75 6.05 8.31
N GLY A 254 15.53 5.82 9.37
CA GLY A 254 15.54 6.65 10.57
C GLY A 254 14.37 6.44 11.53
N VAL A 255 13.74 5.25 11.52
CA VAL A 255 12.60 4.91 12.38
C VAL A 255 12.96 5.05 13.87
N VAL A 256 12.12 5.77 14.61
CA VAL A 256 12.26 6.03 16.05
C VAL A 256 12.09 4.74 16.84
N ALA A 257 10.94 4.09 16.65
CA ALA A 257 10.58 2.85 17.30
C ALA A 257 9.76 1.93 16.38
N TYR A 258 10.03 0.63 16.52
CA TYR A 258 9.13 -0.45 16.14
C TYR A 258 8.40 -0.93 17.40
N VAL A 259 7.08 -0.77 17.43
CA VAL A 259 6.24 -1.02 18.60
C VAL A 259 5.38 -2.26 18.36
N VAL A 260 5.37 -3.18 19.31
CA VAL A 260 4.84 -4.55 19.15
C VAL A 260 4.10 -5.03 20.41
N GLY A 261 3.40 -6.15 20.30
CA GLY A 261 2.71 -6.85 21.40
C GLY A 261 3.17 -8.32 21.46
N HIS A 262 2.22 -9.26 21.40
CA HIS A 262 2.38 -10.71 21.21
C HIS A 262 3.00 -11.48 22.38
N THR A 263 4.11 -10.99 22.93
CA THR A 263 4.82 -11.65 24.04
C THR A 263 4.06 -11.51 25.36
N HIS A 264 3.21 -10.49 25.48
CA HIS A 264 2.69 -9.95 26.74
C HIS A 264 3.84 -9.53 27.71
N ARG A 265 5.00 -9.05 27.24
CA ARG A 265 6.19 -8.76 28.06
C ARG A 265 6.75 -7.36 27.75
N TYR A 266 6.54 -6.41 28.66
CA TYR A 266 7.05 -5.06 28.43
C TYR A 266 8.58 -5.04 28.34
N SER A 267 9.09 -4.46 27.25
CA SER A 267 10.51 -4.18 27.08
C SER A 267 10.72 -2.98 26.16
N ALA A 268 11.78 -2.20 26.41
CA ALA A 268 12.22 -1.15 25.51
C ALA A 268 13.73 -1.27 25.31
N VAL A 269 14.16 -1.65 24.11
CA VAL A 269 15.57 -1.91 23.80
C VAL A 269 16.00 -1.23 22.50
N LYS A 270 17.13 -0.52 22.53
CA LYS A 270 17.72 0.07 21.31
C LYS A 270 18.64 -0.93 20.63
N ILE A 271 18.27 -1.41 19.44
CA ILE A 271 19.01 -2.40 18.66
C ILE A 271 19.48 -1.74 17.36
N ASP A 272 20.80 -1.66 17.17
CA ASP A 272 21.48 -1.13 15.97
C ASP A 272 21.12 0.29 15.49
N GLY A 273 20.31 1.05 16.25
CA GLY A 273 19.91 2.43 15.92
C GLY A 273 18.42 2.71 16.19
N VAL A 274 17.58 1.69 16.12
CA VAL A 274 16.12 1.75 16.28
C VAL A 274 15.72 1.20 17.65
N TRP A 275 14.65 1.72 18.25
CA TRP A 275 14.05 1.11 19.44
C TRP A 275 13.09 -0.01 19.04
N GLN A 276 13.19 -1.19 19.65
CA GLN A 276 12.05 -2.10 19.74
C GLN A 276 11.35 -1.84 21.07
N VAL A 277 10.04 -1.63 21.05
CA VAL A 277 9.21 -1.43 22.23
C VAL A 277 8.10 -2.47 22.23
N ASP A 278 8.19 -3.45 23.12
CA ASP A 278 7.12 -4.40 23.38
C ASP A 278 6.20 -3.79 24.44
N ALA A 279 4.92 -3.64 24.12
CA ALA A 279 3.94 -2.90 24.94
C ALA A 279 3.45 -3.70 26.16
N GLY A 280 3.76 -5.00 26.28
CA GLY A 280 3.19 -5.85 27.31
C GLY A 280 1.72 -6.20 27.01
N HIS A 281 0.88 -6.29 28.05
CA HIS A 281 -0.55 -6.61 27.86
C HIS A 281 -1.49 -5.70 28.66
N ALA A 282 -2.67 -5.43 28.11
CA ALA A 282 -3.68 -4.54 28.67
C ALA A 282 -4.86 -5.30 29.36
N ARG A 283 -4.59 -6.52 29.85
CA ARG A 283 -5.62 -7.45 30.40
C ARG A 283 -6.06 -7.16 31.83
N GLY A 284 -5.40 -6.24 32.54
CA GLY A 284 -5.54 -6.10 33.99
C GLY A 284 -5.35 -7.43 34.73
N LYS A 285 -6.29 -7.80 35.59
CA LYS A 285 -6.30 -9.08 36.33
C LYS A 285 -6.50 -10.33 35.45
N GLY A 286 -6.71 -10.18 34.14
CA GLY A 286 -6.86 -11.27 33.18
C GLY A 286 -5.59 -12.08 32.91
N ASP A 287 -4.40 -11.49 33.12
CA ASP A 287 -3.11 -12.18 33.06
C ASP A 287 -2.22 -11.67 34.19
N THR A 288 -1.77 -12.59 35.05
CA THR A 288 -0.90 -12.29 36.21
C THR A 288 0.54 -12.80 36.00
N SER A 289 0.93 -13.06 34.75
CA SER A 289 2.26 -13.56 34.39
C SER A 289 3.27 -12.44 34.11
N ALA A 290 2.77 -11.21 33.93
CA ALA A 290 3.52 -9.96 33.91
C ALA A 290 2.60 -8.82 34.41
N PRO A 291 3.15 -7.66 34.80
CA PRO A 291 2.36 -6.46 35.07
C PRO A 291 1.62 -5.97 33.83
N SER A 292 0.32 -5.71 33.95
CA SER A 292 -0.48 -5.11 32.87
C SER A 292 0.02 -3.69 32.58
N THR A 293 0.23 -3.36 31.30
CA THR A 293 1.05 -2.20 30.89
C THR A 293 0.36 -1.38 29.81
N PHE A 294 0.58 -0.07 29.83
CA PHE A 294 0.33 0.83 28.70
C PHE A 294 1.42 1.91 28.61
N LEU A 295 1.52 2.54 27.44
CA LEU A 295 2.53 3.54 27.12
C LEU A 295 1.85 4.86 26.74
N ILE A 296 2.49 5.99 27.05
CA ILE A 296 2.16 7.30 26.47
C ILE A 296 3.42 7.85 25.83
N PHE A 297 3.40 7.98 24.50
CA PHE A 297 4.47 8.64 23.75
C PHE A 297 4.18 10.15 23.69
N HIS A 298 5.21 10.97 23.89
CA HIS A 298 5.16 12.41 23.72
C HIS A 298 6.08 12.81 22.57
N VAL A 299 5.50 13.38 21.52
CA VAL A 299 6.18 13.79 20.31
C VAL A 299 6.34 15.31 20.32
N ASN A 300 7.58 15.79 20.16
CA ASN A 300 7.94 17.20 20.16
C ASN A 300 8.89 17.49 18.98
N ASN A 301 9.18 18.75 18.66
CA ASN A 301 10.26 19.08 17.71
C ASN A 301 11.61 18.54 18.22
N GLY A 302 12.27 17.68 17.45
CA GLY A 302 13.59 17.11 17.74
C GLY A 302 13.68 16.12 18.89
N GLU A 303 12.57 15.75 19.54
CA GLU A 303 12.58 14.87 20.71
C GLU A 303 11.30 14.03 20.83
N VAL A 304 11.47 12.74 21.08
CA VAL A 304 10.41 11.80 21.46
C VAL A 304 10.73 11.24 22.85
N THR A 305 9.76 11.27 23.75
CA THR A 305 9.82 10.56 25.04
C THR A 305 8.67 9.57 25.17
N MET A 306 8.80 8.60 26.05
CA MET A 306 7.79 7.60 26.35
C MET A 306 7.67 7.43 27.87
N ASP A 307 6.47 7.64 28.40
CA ASP A 307 6.11 7.22 29.74
C ASP A 307 5.51 5.81 29.68
N VAL A 308 5.87 4.98 30.66
CA VAL A 308 5.39 3.60 30.80
C VAL A 308 4.72 3.46 32.15
N TYR A 309 3.52 2.91 32.13
CA TYR A 309 2.69 2.72 33.31
C TYR A 309 2.37 1.24 33.45
N ARG A 310 2.74 0.67 34.59
CA ARG A 310 2.56 -0.75 34.91
C ARG A 310 1.69 -0.90 36.16
N ASP A 311 0.79 -1.88 36.15
CA ASP A 311 0.03 -2.29 37.32
C ASP A 311 0.98 -2.80 38.42
N VAL A 312 0.82 -2.29 39.65
CA VAL A 312 1.66 -2.67 40.80
C VAL A 312 1.40 -4.10 41.30
N HIS A 313 0.34 -4.76 40.80
CA HIS A 313 0.05 -6.18 41.01
C HIS A 313 -0.19 -6.57 42.49
N ASP A 314 -0.58 -5.61 43.34
CA ASP A 314 -0.76 -5.82 44.79
C ASP A 314 -2.14 -6.37 45.19
N GLY A 315 -3.08 -6.42 44.23
CA GLY A 315 -4.46 -6.88 44.38
C GLY A 315 -5.50 -5.76 44.38
N VAL A 316 -5.08 -4.53 44.68
CA VAL A 316 -5.77 -3.30 44.28
C VAL A 316 -5.24 -2.98 42.88
N TYR A 317 -6.12 -2.90 41.89
CA TYR A 317 -5.69 -2.53 40.54
C TYR A 317 -5.53 -1.01 40.51
N ASP A 318 -4.31 -0.57 40.78
CA ASP A 318 -3.91 0.83 40.83
C ASP A 318 -2.66 1.01 39.97
N TYR A 319 -2.69 2.01 39.11
CA TYR A 319 -1.52 2.41 38.34
C TYR A 319 -0.82 3.51 39.12
N ASP A 320 0.37 3.21 39.64
CA ASP A 320 1.23 4.18 40.32
C ASP A 320 1.62 5.36 39.38
N ASP A 321 2.33 6.35 39.94
CA ASP A 321 3.09 7.34 39.14
C ASP A 321 4.03 6.63 38.13
N ILE A 322 4.45 7.36 37.09
CA ILE A 322 5.25 6.88 35.94
C ILE A 322 6.28 5.81 36.35
N THR A 323 6.11 4.57 35.87
CA THR A 323 6.96 3.43 36.23
C THR A 323 8.32 3.51 35.54
N TYR A 324 8.33 3.84 34.25
CA TYR A 324 9.54 4.16 33.48
C TYR A 324 9.31 5.41 32.63
N HIS A 325 10.34 6.25 32.51
CA HIS A 325 10.37 7.38 31.58
C HIS A 325 11.61 7.25 30.70
N GLU A 326 11.41 7.02 29.41
CA GLU A 326 12.48 6.86 28.44
C GLU A 326 12.52 8.05 27.47
N THR A 327 13.70 8.67 27.33
CA THR A 327 13.96 9.57 26.21
C THR A 327 14.44 8.72 25.04
N LEU A 328 13.59 8.54 24.02
CA LEU A 328 13.91 7.74 22.84
C LEU A 328 14.92 8.51 21.99
N LYS A 329 16.21 8.34 22.32
CA LYS A 329 17.31 8.89 21.52
C LYS A 329 17.55 7.98 20.32
N TYR A 330 17.00 8.35 19.17
CA TYR A 330 17.39 7.87 17.86
C TYR A 330 18.39 8.86 17.25
N ASP A 331 19.11 8.42 16.22
CA ASP A 331 19.90 9.35 15.42
C ASP A 331 18.92 10.08 14.50
N VAL A 332 18.40 11.24 14.94
CA VAL A 332 17.61 12.13 14.07
C VAL A 332 18.45 12.33 12.79
N PRO A 333 17.98 11.94 11.60
CA PRO A 333 18.71 12.16 10.38
C PRO A 333 18.90 13.67 10.25
N THR A 334 20.12 14.17 10.50
CA THR A 334 20.43 15.61 10.49
C THR A 334 19.82 16.20 9.24
N ALA A 335 18.81 17.07 9.37
CA ALA A 335 17.86 17.42 8.30
C ALA A 335 18.60 17.64 6.99
N THR A 336 18.67 16.58 6.18
CA THR A 336 19.51 16.55 5.00
C THR A 336 18.77 17.42 4.00
N PRO A 337 19.44 18.42 3.40
CA PRO A 337 18.77 19.31 2.45
C PRO A 337 18.06 18.42 1.43
N THR A 338 16.73 18.56 1.36
CA THR A 338 15.76 17.63 0.74
C THR A 338 16.48 16.59 -0.10
N PRO A 339 16.54 15.30 0.31
CA PRO A 339 17.22 14.30 -0.49
C PRO A 339 16.63 14.39 -1.90
N THR A 340 17.43 14.87 -2.85
CA THR A 340 17.24 14.51 -4.24
C THR A 340 17.16 13.01 -4.20
N LEU A 341 16.02 12.44 -4.61
CA LEU A 341 15.78 11.00 -4.53
C LEU A 341 17.08 10.28 -4.93
N PRO A 342 17.51 9.21 -4.22
CA PRO A 342 18.41 8.26 -4.86
C PRO A 342 17.73 7.93 -6.19
N ALA A 343 18.33 8.34 -7.31
CA ALA A 343 17.62 8.44 -8.58
C ALA A 343 16.88 7.11 -8.80
N PRO A 344 15.55 7.15 -8.99
CA PRO A 344 14.70 5.95 -8.94
C PRO A 344 15.37 4.89 -9.79
N ALA A 345 15.61 3.71 -9.22
CA ALA A 345 16.61 2.77 -9.73
C ALA A 345 16.32 2.49 -11.21
N THR A 346 17.10 3.16 -12.07
CA THR A 346 16.65 3.40 -13.44
C THR A 346 16.94 2.16 -14.24
N GLY A 347 15.92 1.35 -14.43
CA GLY A 347 15.93 0.26 -15.36
C GLY A 347 16.08 0.81 -16.77
N THR A 348 17.01 0.24 -17.53
CA THR A 348 17.05 0.40 -18.97
C THR A 348 16.96 -0.99 -19.58
N LEU A 349 15.92 -1.21 -20.39
CA LEU A 349 15.76 -2.42 -21.17
C LEU A 349 15.99 -2.08 -22.65
N ASP A 350 17.03 -2.65 -23.23
CA ASP A 350 17.18 -2.76 -24.68
C ASP A 350 16.83 -4.19 -25.08
N ILE A 351 15.82 -4.36 -25.93
CA ILE A 351 15.38 -5.69 -26.37
C ILE A 351 15.04 -5.70 -27.86
N ARG A 352 15.72 -6.57 -28.62
CA ARG A 352 15.53 -6.73 -30.06
C ARG A 352 14.55 -7.85 -30.37
N VAL A 353 13.85 -7.75 -31.49
CA VAL A 353 13.11 -8.88 -32.07
C VAL A 353 14.04 -10.09 -32.21
N GLY A 354 13.59 -11.26 -31.75
CA GLY A 354 14.43 -12.47 -31.63
C GLY A 354 14.05 -13.64 -32.53
N ASN A 355 12.97 -13.50 -33.33
CA ASN A 355 12.42 -14.55 -34.19
C ASN A 355 11.58 -13.92 -35.31
N GLY A 356 11.51 -14.55 -36.50
CA GLY A 356 10.76 -14.02 -37.65
C GLY A 356 9.23 -14.10 -37.52
N ALA A 357 8.73 -14.85 -36.53
CA ALA A 357 7.32 -14.83 -36.15
C ALA A 357 6.99 -13.73 -35.12
N ASP A 358 7.97 -12.88 -34.78
CA ASP A 358 7.81 -11.75 -33.88
C ASP A 358 7.78 -10.41 -34.62
N ASP A 359 8.20 -10.31 -35.89
CA ASP A 359 7.95 -9.13 -36.74
C ASP A 359 7.32 -9.52 -38.08
N VAL A 360 6.10 -9.04 -38.31
CA VAL A 360 5.25 -9.52 -39.42
C VAL A 360 4.48 -8.39 -40.07
N GLU A 361 4.17 -8.57 -41.36
CA GLU A 361 3.30 -7.69 -42.11
C GLU A 361 1.94 -8.35 -42.36
N GLU A 362 0.86 -7.58 -42.30
CA GLU A 362 -0.51 -8.02 -42.58
C GLU A 362 -1.14 -7.17 -43.70
N LEU A 363 -1.56 -7.79 -44.80
CA LEU A 363 -2.35 -7.11 -45.84
C LEU A 363 -3.75 -6.75 -45.33
N LEU A 364 -4.16 -5.48 -45.45
CA LEU A 364 -5.53 -5.08 -45.10
C LEU A 364 -6.61 -5.63 -46.04
N ALA A 365 -6.24 -6.06 -47.25
CA ALA A 365 -7.20 -6.49 -48.28
C ALA A 365 -7.80 -7.88 -48.00
N ASP A 366 -7.02 -8.81 -47.45
CA ASP A 366 -7.43 -10.19 -47.17
C ASP A 366 -6.95 -10.75 -45.82
N GLY A 367 -6.19 -9.96 -45.05
CA GLY A 367 -5.64 -10.33 -43.75
C GLY A 367 -4.41 -11.23 -43.81
N SER A 368 -3.86 -11.52 -45.00
CA SER A 368 -2.71 -12.44 -45.11
C SER A 368 -1.47 -11.90 -44.39
N ILE A 369 -0.78 -12.78 -43.65
CA ILE A 369 0.39 -12.46 -42.82
C ILE A 369 1.66 -12.95 -43.50
N LYS A 370 2.70 -12.10 -43.57
CA LYS A 370 4.05 -12.40 -44.07
C LYS A 370 5.00 -12.58 -42.86
N THR A 371 5.09 -13.80 -42.33
CA THR A 371 5.95 -14.14 -41.15
C THR A 371 7.41 -14.45 -41.49
N THR A 372 7.86 -14.04 -42.67
CA THR A 372 9.23 -14.27 -43.19
C THR A 372 9.63 -13.15 -44.14
N SER A 373 9.15 -11.93 -43.90
CA SER A 373 9.51 -10.76 -44.69
C SER A 373 10.98 -10.40 -44.51
N SER A 374 11.67 -9.87 -45.50
CA SER A 374 12.99 -9.22 -45.28
C SER A 374 12.86 -7.85 -44.60
N ASP A 375 11.71 -7.25 -44.80
CA ASP A 375 11.39 -5.85 -44.66
C ASP A 375 10.09 -5.65 -43.88
N LEU A 376 9.91 -4.45 -43.30
CA LEU A 376 8.70 -4.01 -42.63
C LEU A 376 8.24 -2.69 -43.25
N GLU A 377 7.17 -2.71 -44.04
CA GLU A 377 6.70 -1.56 -44.80
C GLU A 377 5.63 -0.73 -44.06
N PHE A 378 6.02 0.49 -43.67
CA PHE A 378 5.17 1.46 -42.98
C PHE A 378 4.18 2.06 -43.96
N GLY A 379 2.98 1.49 -44.00
CA GLY A 379 1.84 1.99 -44.77
C GLY A 379 1.57 1.15 -46.00
N GLN A 380 2.47 1.17 -46.99
CA GLN A 380 2.35 0.45 -48.26
C GLN A 380 3.60 -0.38 -48.56
N GLY A 381 3.44 -1.70 -48.65
CA GLY A 381 4.47 -2.64 -49.11
C GLY A 381 4.21 -3.19 -50.50
N ASP A 382 5.09 -4.10 -50.93
CA ASP A 382 5.23 -4.58 -52.32
C ASP A 382 4.00 -5.28 -52.92
N GLY A 383 3.02 -5.59 -52.07
CA GLY A 383 1.74 -6.20 -52.42
C GLY A 383 1.74 -7.73 -52.41
N TRP A 384 2.75 -8.39 -51.85
CA TRP A 384 2.76 -9.85 -51.71
C TRP A 384 1.49 -10.38 -51.02
N PRO A 385 0.77 -11.38 -51.58
CA PRO A 385 1.12 -12.22 -52.73
C PRO A 385 0.51 -11.79 -54.09
N GLY A 386 -0.25 -10.68 -54.13
CA GLY A 386 -1.01 -10.23 -55.31
C GLY A 386 -0.27 -9.26 -56.26
N GLY A 387 0.73 -8.56 -55.74
CA GLY A 387 1.55 -7.55 -56.41
C GLY A 387 0.93 -6.14 -56.46
N GLY A 388 1.76 -5.12 -56.19
CA GLY A 388 1.42 -3.70 -56.28
C GLY A 388 1.03 -3.08 -54.94
N ASP A 389 1.34 -1.80 -54.74
CA ASP A 389 1.28 -1.10 -53.45
C ASP A 389 -0.03 -1.35 -52.68
N GLN A 390 0.04 -2.15 -51.61
CA GLN A 390 -1.12 -2.49 -50.78
C GLN A 390 -0.93 -1.99 -49.35
N THR A 391 -2.02 -1.50 -48.76
CA THR A 391 -1.97 -1.02 -47.37
C THR A 391 -1.80 -2.18 -46.40
N GLN A 392 -0.84 -2.07 -45.49
CA GLN A 392 -0.50 -3.09 -44.50
C GLN A 392 -0.55 -2.55 -43.07
N LYS A 393 -0.57 -3.50 -42.12
CA LYS A 393 -0.20 -3.30 -40.72
C LYS A 393 1.09 -4.05 -40.42
N ILE A 394 1.91 -3.49 -39.54
CA ILE A 394 3.06 -4.21 -38.98
C ILE A 394 2.68 -4.68 -37.57
N GLY A 395 2.95 -5.94 -37.26
CA GLY A 395 2.98 -6.47 -35.91
C GLY A 395 4.41 -6.69 -35.46
N ILE A 396 4.80 -6.21 -34.28
CA ILE A 396 6.15 -6.38 -33.71
C ILE A 396 6.02 -6.90 -32.27
N ARG A 397 6.77 -7.94 -31.88
CA ARG A 397 6.75 -8.55 -30.55
C ARG A 397 8.14 -8.66 -29.96
N PHE A 398 8.25 -8.31 -28.69
CA PHE A 398 9.47 -8.42 -27.90
C PHE A 398 9.23 -9.49 -26.82
N GLN A 399 10.07 -10.53 -26.81
CA GLN A 399 9.94 -11.67 -25.89
C GLN A 399 10.73 -11.43 -24.61
N GLY A 400 10.24 -11.86 -23.45
CA GLY A 400 11.08 -11.85 -22.24
C GLY A 400 11.32 -10.45 -21.67
N VAL A 401 10.36 -9.54 -21.79
CA VAL A 401 10.46 -8.14 -21.36
C VAL A 401 10.65 -8.06 -19.85
N GLN A 402 11.85 -7.72 -19.38
CA GLN A 402 12.23 -7.74 -17.96
C GLN A 402 11.73 -6.53 -17.16
N ILE A 403 10.59 -5.95 -17.53
CA ILE A 403 9.99 -4.81 -16.80
C ILE A 403 9.01 -5.36 -15.74
N PRO A 404 9.16 -4.97 -14.45
CA PRO A 404 8.20 -5.32 -13.41
C PRO A 404 6.78 -4.79 -13.70
N GLN A 405 5.77 -5.50 -13.20
CA GLN A 405 4.40 -5.01 -13.20
C GLN A 405 4.29 -3.68 -12.45
N GLY A 406 3.56 -2.72 -13.01
CA GLY A 406 3.38 -1.38 -12.42
C GLY A 406 4.66 -0.52 -12.35
N ALA A 407 5.76 -0.90 -13.00
CA ALA A 407 6.92 -0.02 -13.12
C ALA A 407 6.54 1.28 -13.85
N THR A 408 7.06 2.43 -13.39
CA THR A 408 6.76 3.72 -14.05
C THR A 408 7.68 3.89 -15.25
N ILE A 409 7.10 4.01 -16.44
CA ILE A 409 7.82 4.15 -17.70
C ILE A 409 8.12 5.63 -17.93
N THR A 410 9.40 5.99 -17.92
CA THR A 410 9.85 7.39 -18.06
C THR A 410 10.21 7.75 -19.50
N SER A 411 10.50 6.76 -20.35
CA SER A 411 10.69 6.90 -21.79
C SER A 411 10.59 5.53 -22.47
N ALA A 412 9.97 5.43 -23.64
CA ALA A 412 10.09 4.24 -24.48
C ALA A 412 10.12 4.61 -25.97
N TYR A 413 10.87 3.88 -26.78
CA TYR A 413 10.81 3.99 -28.24
C TYR A 413 11.16 2.67 -28.91
N ILE A 414 10.74 2.51 -30.17
CA ILE A 414 11.27 1.46 -31.04
C ILE A 414 12.28 2.12 -32.00
N GLU A 415 13.50 1.59 -32.02
CA GLU A 415 14.51 1.89 -33.05
C GLU A 415 14.32 0.94 -34.23
N PHE A 416 14.28 1.54 -35.42
CA PHE A 416 14.25 0.90 -36.72
C PHE A 416 15.53 1.24 -37.48
N GLU A 417 15.97 0.35 -38.36
CA GLU A 417 17.09 0.60 -39.28
C GLU A 417 16.58 0.53 -40.72
N THR A 418 17.01 1.46 -41.57
CA THR A 418 16.50 1.58 -42.96
C THR A 418 17.06 0.48 -43.85
N ASP A 419 16.18 -0.34 -44.44
CA ASP A 419 16.50 -1.25 -45.55
C ASP A 419 16.42 -0.52 -46.91
N GLU A 420 15.21 -0.07 -47.31
CA GLU A 420 15.02 0.70 -48.56
C GLU A 420 14.73 2.19 -48.31
N THR A 421 15.43 3.05 -49.06
CA THR A 421 15.21 4.50 -49.03
C THR A 421 13.88 4.90 -49.68
N SER A 422 13.10 5.75 -49.01
CA SER A 422 11.84 6.28 -49.55
C SER A 422 11.62 7.75 -49.21
N THR A 423 11.09 8.49 -50.19
CA THR A 423 10.74 9.92 -50.09
C THR A 423 9.23 10.18 -50.03
N GLU A 424 8.41 9.12 -50.00
CA GLU A 424 6.95 9.25 -49.91
C GLU A 424 6.51 9.90 -48.59
N ALA A 425 5.35 10.56 -48.55
CA ALA A 425 4.84 11.17 -47.32
C ALA A 425 4.23 10.09 -46.41
N THR A 426 4.95 9.73 -45.33
CA THR A 426 4.53 8.65 -44.42
C THR A 426 4.01 9.19 -43.10
N SER A 427 2.95 8.57 -42.56
CA SER A 427 2.45 8.80 -41.20
C SER A 427 1.79 7.54 -40.67
N VAL A 428 2.17 7.13 -39.45
CA VAL A 428 1.64 5.92 -38.80
C VAL A 428 1.20 6.20 -37.36
N THR A 429 0.41 5.29 -36.80
CA THR A 429 0.04 5.26 -35.38
C THR A 429 0.47 3.94 -34.76
N PHE A 430 1.14 4.04 -33.61
CA PHE A 430 1.53 2.91 -32.77
C PHE A 430 0.43 2.63 -31.74
N TYR A 431 0.05 1.36 -31.64
CA TYR A 431 -0.73 0.78 -30.57
C TYR A 431 0.07 -0.35 -29.93
N GLY A 432 -0.23 -0.68 -28.68
CA GLY A 432 0.19 -1.93 -28.05
C GLY A 432 -0.89 -3.01 -28.20
N GLU A 433 -0.51 -4.27 -28.04
CA GLU A 433 -1.46 -5.34 -27.71
C GLU A 433 -1.83 -5.26 -26.22
N ALA A 434 -3.11 -5.11 -25.92
CA ALA A 434 -3.64 -5.11 -24.56
C ALA A 434 -3.80 -6.55 -24.03
N SER A 435 -2.66 -7.25 -23.89
CA SER A 435 -2.54 -8.61 -23.36
C SER A 435 -1.52 -8.70 -22.23
N ASP A 436 -1.64 -9.72 -21.38
CA ASP A 436 -0.75 -9.91 -20.23
C ASP A 436 0.58 -10.59 -20.62
N ASP A 437 0.57 -11.45 -21.64
CA ASP A 437 1.72 -12.04 -22.33
C ASP A 437 1.34 -12.22 -23.80
N ALA A 438 1.94 -11.42 -24.70
CA ALA A 438 1.61 -11.44 -26.12
C ALA A 438 2.07 -12.74 -26.78
N VAL A 439 1.18 -13.42 -27.50
CA VAL A 439 1.54 -14.64 -28.26
C VAL A 439 2.31 -14.29 -29.54
N ALA A 440 3.17 -15.19 -30.02
CA ALA A 440 3.83 -15.04 -31.33
C ALA A 440 2.80 -14.87 -32.46
N PHE A 441 3.12 -14.11 -33.50
CA PHE A 441 2.26 -13.99 -34.66
C PHE A 441 2.24 -15.30 -35.46
N SER A 442 1.12 -15.56 -36.12
CA SER A 442 0.89 -16.75 -36.92
C SER A 442 0.51 -16.39 -38.36
N ALA A 443 0.59 -17.35 -39.27
CA ALA A 443 0.06 -17.20 -40.63
C ALA A 443 -1.49 -17.19 -40.70
N THR A 444 -2.19 -16.99 -39.58
CA THR A 444 -3.66 -16.90 -39.53
C THR A 444 -4.08 -15.55 -40.08
N ALA A 445 -5.05 -15.53 -40.99
CA ALA A 445 -5.52 -14.28 -41.56
C ALA A 445 -6.07 -13.34 -40.46
N TYR A 446 -5.69 -12.07 -40.52
CA TYR A 446 -6.05 -11.00 -39.58
C TYR A 446 -5.47 -11.17 -38.15
N ASP A 447 -4.35 -11.87 -37.96
CA ASP A 447 -3.68 -12.01 -36.64
C ASP A 447 -3.37 -10.64 -36.02
N VAL A 448 -2.73 -9.73 -36.76
CA VAL A 448 -2.38 -8.36 -36.30
C VAL A 448 -3.64 -7.51 -36.14
N SER A 449 -4.59 -7.57 -37.08
CA SER A 449 -5.83 -6.79 -37.03
C SER A 449 -6.76 -7.16 -35.88
N ASN A 450 -6.80 -8.43 -35.48
CA ASN A 450 -7.70 -8.93 -34.43
C ASN A 450 -7.13 -8.79 -33.02
N ARG A 451 -5.86 -8.39 -32.86
CA ARG A 451 -5.26 -8.14 -31.55
C ARG A 451 -5.97 -6.98 -30.86
N THR A 452 -6.40 -7.20 -29.62
CA THR A 452 -7.00 -6.14 -28.80
C THR A 452 -5.96 -5.05 -28.55
N ARG A 453 -6.30 -3.80 -28.86
CA ARG A 453 -5.37 -2.67 -28.75
C ARG A 453 -5.38 -2.03 -27.37
N THR A 454 -4.26 -1.41 -27.01
CA THR A 454 -4.22 -0.39 -25.95
C THR A 454 -5.14 0.78 -26.30
N SER A 455 -5.64 1.46 -25.25
CA SER A 455 -6.37 2.73 -25.37
C SER A 455 -5.41 3.89 -25.66
N ALA A 456 -4.22 3.86 -25.05
CA ALA A 456 -3.09 4.68 -25.42
C ALA A 456 -2.61 4.35 -26.83
N SER A 457 -2.28 5.39 -27.60
CA SER A 457 -1.70 5.28 -28.94
C SER A 457 -0.89 6.52 -29.28
N VAL A 458 0.10 6.39 -30.16
CA VAL A 458 1.06 7.45 -30.47
C VAL A 458 1.20 7.61 -31.97
N ALA A 459 0.90 8.81 -32.48
CA ALA A 459 0.97 9.11 -33.90
C ALA A 459 2.36 9.65 -34.30
N TRP A 460 3.05 8.96 -35.20
CA TRP A 460 4.26 9.42 -35.87
C TRP A 460 3.89 10.08 -37.20
N ASN A 461 3.54 11.36 -37.13
CA ASN A 461 3.10 12.14 -38.28
C ASN A 461 4.28 12.73 -39.06
N SER A 462 4.14 12.82 -40.38
CA SER A 462 5.11 13.44 -41.30
C SER A 462 6.54 12.93 -41.10
N ILE A 463 6.70 11.60 -41.11
CA ILE A 463 8.01 10.95 -40.93
C ILE A 463 8.95 11.47 -42.03
N PRO A 464 10.14 12.01 -41.69
CA PRO A 464 11.14 12.43 -42.69
C PRO A 464 11.46 11.31 -43.68
N ALA A 465 11.94 11.68 -44.88
CA ALA A 465 12.46 10.69 -45.82
C ALA A 465 13.61 9.90 -45.17
N TRP A 466 13.64 8.60 -45.41
CA TRP A 466 14.78 7.77 -45.03
C TRP A 466 15.67 7.72 -46.28
N ASP A 467 16.67 8.60 -46.33
CA ASP A 467 17.48 8.84 -47.52
C ASP A 467 18.78 8.00 -47.54
N MET A 468 19.02 7.17 -46.51
CA MET A 468 20.23 6.35 -46.36
C MET A 468 19.93 4.98 -45.75
N VAL A 469 20.33 3.92 -46.45
CA VAL A 469 20.30 2.53 -45.94
C VAL A 469 21.23 2.39 -44.73
N ASN A 470 20.86 1.57 -43.75
CA ASN A 470 21.49 1.43 -42.43
C ASN A 470 21.38 2.69 -41.53
N GLU A 471 20.58 3.70 -41.90
CA GLU A 471 20.28 4.82 -40.98
C GLU A 471 19.24 4.39 -39.95
N LYS A 472 19.50 4.74 -38.69
CA LYS A 472 18.66 4.39 -37.53
C LYS A 472 17.65 5.49 -37.22
N HIS A 473 16.40 5.10 -37.02
CA HIS A 473 15.29 6.00 -36.75
C HIS A 473 14.51 5.54 -35.53
N GLN A 474 14.27 6.47 -34.60
CA GLN A 474 13.50 6.20 -33.39
C GLN A 474 12.06 6.68 -33.56
N SER A 475 11.10 5.88 -33.10
CA SER A 475 9.71 6.33 -32.96
C SER A 475 9.61 7.53 -32.01
N PRO A 476 8.49 8.27 -32.02
CA PRO A 476 8.12 9.13 -30.89
C PRO A 476 8.01 8.31 -29.59
N ASP A 477 7.95 9.01 -28.45
CA ASP A 477 7.85 8.36 -27.15
C ASP A 477 6.57 7.50 -27.03
N LEU A 478 6.76 6.22 -26.74
CA LEU A 478 5.75 5.18 -26.57
C LEU A 478 5.47 4.89 -25.09
N SER A 479 6.03 5.67 -24.15
CA SER A 479 5.91 5.48 -22.70
C SER A 479 4.48 5.16 -22.25
N ALA A 480 3.48 5.94 -22.71
CA ALA A 480 2.07 5.73 -22.39
C ALA A 480 1.50 4.37 -22.87
N VAL A 481 1.96 3.85 -24.01
CA VAL A 481 1.55 2.54 -24.55
C VAL A 481 2.17 1.41 -23.72
N VAL A 482 3.47 1.51 -23.44
CA VAL A 482 4.19 0.55 -22.59
C VAL A 482 3.61 0.54 -21.17
N GLN A 483 3.31 1.72 -20.62
CA GLN A 483 2.70 1.90 -19.30
C GLN A 483 1.34 1.21 -19.20
N GLU A 484 0.48 1.33 -20.21
CA GLU A 484 -0.82 0.64 -20.21
C GLU A 484 -0.66 -0.89 -20.15
N ILE A 485 0.34 -1.45 -20.83
CA ILE A 485 0.60 -2.90 -20.83
C ILE A 485 1.19 -3.37 -19.49
N VAL A 486 2.23 -2.70 -18.96
CA VAL A 486 2.86 -3.14 -17.69
C VAL A 486 1.97 -2.89 -16.46
N ASN A 487 0.96 -2.03 -16.58
CA ASN A 487 -0.07 -1.82 -15.55
C ASN A 487 -1.17 -2.90 -15.55
N ARG A 488 -1.18 -3.84 -16.51
CA ARG A 488 -2.22 -4.86 -16.58
C ARG A 488 -2.11 -5.83 -15.40
N PRO A 489 -3.23 -6.22 -14.75
CA PRO A 489 -3.20 -7.09 -13.56
C PRO A 489 -2.53 -8.46 -13.74
N GLY A 490 -2.46 -8.99 -14.97
CA GLY A 490 -1.76 -10.24 -15.27
C GLY A 490 -0.34 -10.09 -15.84
N TRP A 491 0.16 -8.87 -16.05
CA TRP A 491 1.51 -8.65 -16.57
C TRP A 491 2.56 -9.19 -15.59
N GLY A 492 3.48 -10.02 -16.10
CA GLY A 492 4.57 -10.60 -15.34
C GLY A 492 5.92 -10.21 -15.92
N GLN A 493 6.94 -10.06 -15.07
CA GLN A 493 8.29 -9.82 -15.55
C GLN A 493 8.77 -11.00 -16.41
N GLY A 494 9.23 -10.72 -17.63
CA GLY A 494 9.59 -11.73 -18.61
C GLY A 494 8.45 -12.20 -19.51
N HIS A 495 7.24 -11.61 -19.40
CA HIS A 495 6.22 -11.76 -20.42
C HIS A 495 6.60 -11.01 -21.71
N SER A 496 5.84 -11.23 -22.76
CA SER A 496 6.08 -10.69 -24.10
C SER A 496 5.18 -9.49 -24.37
N MET A 497 5.71 -8.47 -25.02
CA MET A 497 4.98 -7.25 -25.38
C MET A 497 4.88 -7.13 -26.90
N ALA A 498 3.68 -6.86 -27.44
CA ALA A 498 3.49 -6.64 -28.86
C ALA A 498 2.97 -5.23 -29.17
N PHE A 499 3.32 -4.75 -30.36
CA PHE A 499 2.93 -3.48 -30.94
C PHE A 499 2.28 -3.70 -32.31
N ILE A 500 1.35 -2.81 -32.66
CA ILE A 500 0.62 -2.79 -33.92
C ILE A 500 0.82 -1.40 -34.52
N ILE A 501 1.39 -1.35 -35.72
CA ILE A 501 1.64 -0.10 -36.46
C ILE A 501 0.70 -0.07 -37.66
N GLU A 502 -0.05 1.01 -37.82
CA GLU A 502 -0.93 1.22 -38.99
C GLU A 502 -0.83 2.65 -39.51
N GLY A 503 -0.98 2.85 -40.82
CA GLY A 503 -0.88 4.18 -41.41
C GLY A 503 -0.87 4.18 -42.93
N ALA A 504 -0.25 5.20 -43.52
CA ALA A 504 -0.12 5.37 -44.96
C ALA A 504 1.23 6.01 -45.35
N GLY A 505 1.60 5.88 -46.62
CA GLY A 505 2.91 6.20 -47.18
C GLY A 505 3.81 4.96 -47.24
N LYS A 506 5.13 5.17 -47.31
CA LYS A 506 6.13 4.09 -47.36
C LYS A 506 7.42 4.46 -46.64
N ARG A 507 7.76 3.76 -45.55
CA ARG A 507 9.14 3.63 -45.01
C ARG A 507 9.43 2.15 -44.85
N VAL A 508 10.67 1.73 -45.08
CA VAL A 508 11.03 0.30 -45.14
C VAL A 508 12.13 0.06 -44.11
N ALA A 509 11.79 -0.68 -43.06
CA ALA A 509 12.71 -1.04 -41.99
C ALA A 509 13.19 -2.49 -42.15
N GLU A 510 14.41 -2.76 -41.70
CA GLU A 510 14.93 -4.12 -41.53
C GLU A 510 14.05 -4.95 -40.59
N SER A 511 13.78 -6.20 -40.98
CA SER A 511 13.15 -7.21 -40.13
C SER A 511 14.18 -8.16 -39.53
N TYR A 512 13.76 -9.04 -38.62
CA TYR A 512 14.56 -10.18 -38.16
C TYR A 512 15.02 -11.10 -39.29
N ASN A 513 14.20 -11.22 -40.33
CA ASN A 513 14.44 -12.13 -41.45
C ASN A 513 15.26 -11.50 -42.59
N GLY A 514 15.35 -10.16 -42.67
CA GLY A 514 16.35 -9.42 -43.45
C GLY A 514 17.70 -9.45 -42.75
N GLU A 515 17.92 -8.51 -41.84
CA GLU A 515 19.07 -8.49 -40.93
C GLU A 515 18.68 -8.54 -39.45
N ALA A 516 18.78 -9.72 -38.82
CA ALA A 516 18.52 -9.95 -37.39
C ALA A 516 19.32 -9.06 -36.41
N ALA A 517 20.41 -8.43 -36.85
CA ALA A 517 21.17 -7.46 -36.04
C ALA A 517 20.59 -6.03 -36.10
N ALA A 518 19.86 -5.71 -37.17
CA ALA A 518 19.24 -4.42 -37.48
C ALA A 518 17.72 -4.40 -37.20
N ALA A 519 17.09 -5.57 -37.12
CA ALA A 519 15.70 -5.82 -36.73
C ALA A 519 15.22 -4.98 -35.53
N PRO A 520 13.92 -4.66 -35.39
CA PRO A 520 13.44 -3.64 -34.46
C PRO A 520 13.92 -3.84 -33.01
N LEU A 521 14.29 -2.75 -32.34
CA LEU A 521 14.73 -2.75 -30.94
C LEU A 521 13.82 -1.84 -30.11
N LEU A 522 13.17 -2.41 -29.09
CA LEU A 522 12.46 -1.67 -28.07
C LEU A 522 13.47 -1.21 -27.01
N HIS A 523 13.56 0.09 -26.82
CA HIS A 523 14.25 0.73 -25.71
C HIS A 523 13.21 1.21 -24.69
N VAL A 524 13.39 0.87 -23.41
CA VAL A 524 12.55 1.37 -22.32
C VAL A 524 13.41 1.84 -21.15
N VAL A 525 13.21 3.08 -20.74
CA VAL A 525 13.68 3.61 -19.46
C VAL A 525 12.50 3.56 -18.49
N TYR A 526 12.70 2.91 -17.35
CA TYR A 526 11.67 2.76 -16.34
C TYR A 526 12.26 2.88 -14.93
N ASP A 527 11.46 3.42 -14.04
CA ASP A 527 11.77 3.45 -12.62
C ASP A 527 11.31 2.11 -12.02
N SER A 528 12.25 1.29 -11.55
CA SER A 528 11.92 -0.04 -11.01
C SER A 528 11.17 0.00 -9.67
N ASN A 529 10.90 1.20 -9.17
CA ASN A 529 9.98 1.45 -8.07
C ASN A 529 8.55 1.22 -8.59
N ALA A 530 8.10 -0.04 -8.54
CA ALA A 530 6.73 -0.42 -8.83
C ALA A 530 5.79 0.13 -7.74
N SER A 531 5.51 1.43 -7.81
CA SER A 531 4.31 1.99 -7.20
C SER A 531 3.13 1.39 -7.95
N THR A 532 2.48 0.39 -7.36
CA THR A 532 1.21 -0.13 -7.85
C THR A 532 0.13 0.92 -7.64
N ALA A 533 0.13 1.94 -8.50
CA ALA A 533 -0.93 2.91 -8.61
C ALA A 533 -2.20 2.18 -9.06
N THR A 534 -3.00 1.74 -8.08
CA THR A 534 -4.39 1.33 -8.30
C THR A 534 -5.06 2.42 -9.13
N PRO A 535 -5.60 2.12 -10.32
CA PRO A 535 -6.19 3.15 -11.14
C PRO A 535 -7.36 3.77 -10.38
N THR A 536 -7.23 5.06 -10.05
CA THR A 536 -8.35 5.84 -9.52
C THR A 536 -9.54 5.64 -10.44
N PRO A 537 -10.71 5.19 -9.93
CA PRO A 537 -11.86 4.96 -10.79
C PRO A 537 -12.21 6.29 -11.46
N VAL A 538 -12.05 6.35 -12.78
CA VAL A 538 -12.48 7.50 -13.57
C VAL A 538 -13.95 7.71 -13.23
N PRO A 539 -14.36 8.89 -12.73
CA PRO A 539 -15.73 9.11 -12.32
C PRO A 539 -16.60 8.90 -13.55
N THR A 540 -17.37 7.81 -13.55
CA THR A 540 -18.34 7.52 -14.60
C THR A 540 -19.26 8.72 -14.67
N ALA A 541 -19.28 9.39 -15.81
CA ALA A 541 -20.13 10.55 -16.01
C ALA A 541 -21.58 10.13 -15.84
N THR A 542 -22.14 10.34 -14.64
CA THR A 542 -23.51 10.04 -14.32
C THR A 542 -24.39 10.83 -15.27
N THR A 543 -25.00 10.14 -16.23
CA THR A 543 -25.99 10.73 -17.11
C THR A 543 -27.14 11.20 -16.23
N ILE A 544 -27.25 12.52 -16.05
CA ILE A 544 -28.39 13.12 -15.36
C ILE A 544 -29.64 12.62 -16.09
N PRO A 545 -30.53 11.86 -15.43
CA PRO A 545 -31.76 11.43 -16.08
C PRO A 545 -32.60 12.68 -16.32
N THR A 546 -32.68 13.10 -17.58
CA THR A 546 -33.64 14.12 -18.00
C THR A 546 -35.03 13.65 -17.59
N GLU A 547 -35.71 14.39 -16.71
CA GLU A 547 -37.04 14.03 -16.24
C GLU A 547 -38.00 13.85 -17.42
N VAL A 548 -38.38 12.59 -17.68
CA VAL A 548 -39.51 12.28 -18.54
C VAL A 548 -40.77 12.55 -17.70
N PRO A 549 -41.67 13.46 -18.10
CA PRO A 549 -42.82 13.81 -17.28
C PRO A 549 -43.79 12.62 -17.16
N THR A 550 -43.81 11.99 -15.99
CA THR A 550 -44.72 10.89 -15.66
C THR A 550 -46.16 11.40 -15.63
N LEU A 551 -46.98 10.96 -16.59
CA LEU A 551 -48.41 11.27 -16.62
C LEU A 551 -49.13 10.56 -15.48
N THR A 552 -49.70 11.35 -14.56
CA THR A 552 -50.46 10.86 -13.41
C THR A 552 -51.76 10.16 -13.86
N PRO A 553 -52.00 8.89 -13.50
CA PRO A 553 -53.26 8.23 -13.81
C PRO A 553 -54.42 8.79 -12.96
N THR A 554 -55.45 9.31 -13.61
CA THR A 554 -56.68 9.80 -12.97
C THR A 554 -57.50 8.66 -12.39
N SER A 555 -57.95 8.79 -11.14
CA SER A 555 -58.77 7.78 -10.46
C SER A 555 -60.20 7.71 -11.00
N ILE A 556 -60.70 6.49 -11.23
CA ILE A 556 -62.10 6.19 -11.56
C ILE A 556 -62.86 5.91 -10.25
N PRO A 557 -64.07 6.46 -10.03
CA PRO A 557 -64.76 6.34 -8.75
C PRO A 557 -65.34 4.94 -8.49
N THR A 558 -65.20 4.49 -7.24
CA THR A 558 -65.69 3.22 -6.70
C THR A 558 -67.21 3.18 -6.56
N ALA A 559 -67.84 2.04 -6.88
CA ALA A 559 -69.26 1.81 -6.62
C ALA A 559 -69.53 1.20 -5.22
N THR A 560 -70.59 1.69 -4.57
CA THR A 560 -71.02 1.37 -3.19
C THR A 560 -71.71 -0.01 -3.08
N PRO A 561 -71.57 -0.77 -1.97
CA PRO A 561 -72.00 -2.18 -1.89
C PRO A 561 -73.50 -2.41 -1.61
N THR A 562 -73.96 -3.65 -1.82
CA THR A 562 -75.31 -4.16 -1.46
C THR A 562 -75.21 -5.37 -0.51
N ALA A 563 -76.22 -5.58 0.33
CA ALA A 563 -76.21 -6.40 1.56
C ALA A 563 -76.72 -7.88 1.40
N PRO A 564 -76.65 -8.76 2.44
CA PRO A 564 -76.55 -10.23 2.29
C PRO A 564 -77.85 -11.05 2.53
N PRO A 565 -77.81 -12.38 2.21
CA PRO A 565 -78.20 -13.45 3.17
C PRO A 565 -77.43 -14.81 2.98
N THR A 566 -77.58 -15.93 3.73
CA THR A 566 -77.81 -16.22 5.19
C THR A 566 -77.69 -17.74 5.49
N ALA A 567 -76.87 -18.13 6.49
CA ALA A 567 -76.86 -19.38 7.31
C ALA A 567 -76.56 -20.81 6.73
N THR A 568 -76.10 -21.67 7.65
CA THR A 568 -75.46 -23.02 7.60
C THR A 568 -76.45 -24.23 7.46
N PRO A 569 -76.01 -25.51 7.26
CA PRO A 569 -75.48 -26.38 8.34
C PRO A 569 -74.39 -27.46 8.01
N GLU A 570 -73.83 -28.05 9.08
CA GLU A 570 -72.92 -29.23 9.23
C GLU A 570 -73.72 -30.58 9.24
N PRO A 571 -73.24 -31.81 9.64
CA PRO A 571 -71.88 -32.35 9.96
C PRO A 571 -71.56 -33.81 9.45
N THR A 572 -70.41 -34.41 9.85
CA THR A 572 -70.29 -35.75 10.55
C THR A 572 -69.13 -36.73 10.16
N ALA A 573 -68.14 -36.87 11.07
CA ALA A 573 -67.41 -38.07 11.60
C ALA A 573 -66.57 -39.12 10.78
N THR A 574 -65.25 -39.22 11.14
CA THR A 574 -64.55 -40.33 11.90
C THR A 574 -64.65 -41.81 11.36
N PRO A 575 -63.56 -42.64 11.28
CA PRO A 575 -62.75 -43.03 12.46
C PRO A 575 -61.25 -43.40 12.35
N THR A 576 -60.68 -43.66 13.54
CA THR A 576 -59.29 -43.93 13.96
C THR A 576 -58.97 -45.43 14.15
N ALA A 577 -57.69 -45.84 14.04
CA ALA A 577 -56.96 -46.86 14.87
C ALA A 577 -55.74 -47.46 14.09
N THR A 578 -54.70 -48.10 14.64
CA THR A 578 -53.95 -48.06 15.93
C THR A 578 -52.67 -48.92 15.71
N ALA A 579 -51.55 -48.65 16.40
CA ALA A 579 -50.30 -49.42 16.28
C ALA A 579 -50.38 -50.85 16.87
N THR A 580 -49.49 -51.79 16.49
CA THR A 580 -48.95 -52.90 17.35
C THR A 580 -47.85 -53.74 16.66
N ALA A 581 -46.81 -54.06 17.45
CA ALA A 581 -45.84 -55.19 17.41
C ALA A 581 -44.91 -55.47 16.20
N THR A 582 -43.61 -55.37 16.50
CA THR A 582 -42.52 -56.18 15.92
C THR A 582 -42.45 -57.57 16.59
N PRO A 583 -42.22 -58.66 15.84
CA PRO A 583 -41.68 -59.91 16.37
C PRO A 583 -40.27 -60.22 15.82
N ASP A 584 -39.44 -60.79 16.71
CA ASP A 584 -38.12 -61.39 16.49
C ASP A 584 -38.21 -62.88 16.93
N PRO A 585 -37.25 -63.81 16.68
CA PRO A 585 -36.20 -63.95 15.65
C PRO A 585 -36.48 -65.19 14.74
N THR A 586 -35.52 -65.62 13.89
CA THR A 586 -34.93 -67.01 13.89
C THR A 586 -34.21 -67.42 12.58
N ALA A 587 -33.07 -68.11 12.73
CA ALA A 587 -32.37 -69.05 11.82
C ALA A 587 -31.58 -68.56 10.58
N THR A 588 -30.27 -68.43 10.81
CA THR A 588 -29.14 -69.01 10.05
C THR A 588 -29.44 -70.06 8.96
N PRO A 589 -28.75 -69.97 7.80
CA PRO A 589 -28.31 -71.13 7.03
C PRO A 589 -26.77 -71.33 7.10
N THR A 590 -26.35 -72.58 7.26
CA THR A 590 -24.94 -73.02 7.31
C THR A 590 -24.35 -73.18 5.91
N ALA A 591 -23.06 -72.83 5.73
CA ALA A 591 -22.27 -73.23 4.56
C ALA A 591 -20.97 -73.94 4.97
N THR A 592 -20.72 -75.06 4.31
CA THR A 592 -19.79 -76.16 4.62
C THR A 592 -18.29 -75.81 4.56
N ALA A 593 -17.49 -76.58 5.31
CA ALA A 593 -16.03 -76.50 5.39
C ALA A 593 -15.29 -77.21 4.22
N THR A 594 -14.00 -76.89 4.06
CA THR A 594 -12.98 -77.80 3.48
C THR A 594 -11.63 -77.58 4.18
N ALA A 595 -11.09 -78.62 4.84
CA ALA A 595 -9.65 -78.76 5.11
C ALA A 595 -8.99 -79.46 3.91
N THR A 596 -7.70 -79.34 3.59
CA THR A 596 -6.48 -79.95 4.18
C THR A 596 -5.36 -79.69 3.11
N PRO A 597 -4.06 -80.01 3.28
CA PRO A 597 -3.38 -80.72 4.38
C PRO A 597 -2.45 -79.86 5.26
#